data_AF-A0A183HR61-F1
#
_entry.id   AF-A0A183HR61-F1
#
_cell.length_a   1.000
_cell.length_b   1.000
_cell.length_c   1.000
_cell.angle_alpha   90.00
_cell.angle_beta   90.00
_cell.angle_gamma   90.00
#
_symmetry.space_group_name_H-M   'P 1'
#
loop_
_entity.id
_entity.type
_entity.pdbx_description
1 polymer ?
#
loop_
_entity_poly.entity_id
_entity_poly.type
_entity_poly.pdbx_seq_one_letter_code
_entity_poly.pdbx_strand_id
1 'polypeptide(L)'
;MMTALHLTDYEDLIEPAEIYSLLALSSCLARQFAVCSRAFIKLECLDSFTADEREIYKKLAIKIFTKYLPKDTRMNRVECSACYAQIEDYCQVCPLCDTKFPTCVVTGRPLLEHQFWLCPTCKHRAYEQEIKLLKFCPLCHGNISNSE
;
A
#
# COMPACT_ATOMS: atom_id res chain seq x y z
N MET A 1 4.89 1.30 4.50
CA MET A 1 4.66 0.29 3.45
C MET A 1 3.29 0.46 2.79
N MET A 2 2.17 0.44 3.52
CA MET A 2 0.81 0.50 2.92
C MET A 2 0.65 1.63 1.91
N THR A 3 1.05 2.85 2.26
CA THR A 3 0.99 4.01 1.35
C THR A 3 1.80 3.78 0.06
N ALA A 4 2.97 3.14 0.14
CA ALA A 4 3.77 2.81 -1.04
C ALA A 4 3.12 1.72 -1.89
N LEU A 5 2.33 0.82 -1.28
CA LEU A 5 1.53 -0.15 -2.03
C LEU A 5 0.39 0.55 -2.78
N HIS A 6 -0.19 1.63 -2.24
CA HIS A 6 -1.19 2.43 -2.97
C HIS A 6 -0.63 3.15 -4.19
N LEU A 7 0.68 3.43 -4.22
CA LEU A 7 1.28 4.08 -5.38
C LEU A 7 1.27 3.20 -6.64
N THR A 8 1.12 1.88 -6.51
CA THR A 8 1.04 0.98 -7.68
C THR A 8 -0.21 1.18 -8.52
N ASP A 9 -1.24 1.84 -7.98
CA ASP A 9 -2.44 2.21 -8.74
C ASP A 9 -2.24 3.47 -9.60
N TYR A 10 -1.07 4.13 -9.50
CA TYR A 10 -0.77 5.42 -10.14
C TYR A 10 0.43 5.33 -11.11
N GLU A 11 0.67 4.16 -11.70
CA GLU A 11 1.72 3.96 -12.71
C GLU A 11 1.52 4.82 -13.97
N ASP A 12 0.32 5.33 -14.20
CA ASP A 12 -0.02 6.26 -15.27
C ASP A 12 0.38 7.71 -14.97
N LEU A 13 0.66 8.03 -13.70
CA LEU A 13 1.00 9.38 -13.24
C LEU A 13 2.44 9.50 -12.70
N ILE A 14 2.98 8.42 -12.13
CA ILE A 14 4.30 8.38 -11.49
C ILE A 14 5.13 7.29 -12.16
N GLU A 15 6.42 7.57 -12.40
CA GLU A 15 7.33 6.61 -13.03
C GLU A 15 7.38 5.29 -12.24
N PRO A 16 7.12 4.13 -12.89
CA PRO A 16 7.13 2.83 -12.23
C PRO A 16 8.42 2.53 -11.46
N ALA A 17 9.57 3.01 -11.94
CA ALA A 17 10.85 2.88 -11.26
C ALA A 17 10.82 3.48 -9.83
N GLU A 18 10.20 4.64 -9.66
CA GLU A 18 10.10 5.32 -8.36
C GLU A 18 9.12 4.60 -7.43
N ILE A 19 7.95 4.23 -7.96
CA ILE A 19 6.91 3.48 -7.24
C ILE A 19 7.49 2.20 -6.64
N TYR A 20 8.09 1.37 -7.49
CA TYR A 20 8.56 0.05 -7.08
C TYR A 20 9.83 0.12 -6.24
N SER A 21 10.69 1.13 -6.44
CA SER A 21 11.85 1.37 -5.56
C SER A 21 11.41 1.75 -4.15
N LEU A 22 10.43 2.66 -4.02
CA LEU A 22 9.90 3.07 -2.72
C LEU A 22 9.16 1.91 -2.03
N LEU A 23 8.42 1.11 -2.79
CA LEU A 23 7.75 -0.09 -2.27
C LEU A 23 8.76 -1.13 -1.79
N ALA A 24 9.81 -1.42 -2.57
CA ALA A 24 10.87 -2.35 -2.20
C ALA A 24 11.58 -1.92 -0.91
N LEU A 25 11.98 -0.64 -0.81
CA LEU A 25 12.62 -0.10 0.38
C LEU A 25 11.69 -0.17 1.61
N SER A 26 10.45 0.31 1.45
CA SER A 26 9.47 0.38 2.55
C SER A 26 9.07 -1.00 3.06
N SER A 27 8.89 -1.97 2.17
CA SER A 27 8.53 -3.35 2.53
C SER A 27 9.71 -4.10 3.15
N CYS A 28 10.94 -3.85 2.68
CA CYS A 28 12.17 -4.36 3.30
C CYS A 28 12.31 -3.89 4.76
N LEU A 29 12.16 -2.57 5.00
CA LEU A 29 12.20 -2.00 6.35
C LEU A 29 11.06 -2.52 7.24
N ALA A 30 9.88 -2.77 6.67
CA ALA A 30 8.74 -3.36 7.38
C ALA A 30 8.86 -4.88 7.59
N ARG A 31 9.90 -5.54 7.06
CA ARG A 31 10.09 -7.01 7.05
C ARG A 31 8.94 -7.79 6.36
N GLN A 32 8.33 -7.16 5.37
CA GLN A 32 7.36 -7.80 4.47
C GLN A 32 8.08 -8.22 3.18
N PHE A 33 8.87 -9.29 3.29
CA PHE A 33 9.77 -9.72 2.22
C PHE A 33 9.06 -10.34 1.03
N ALA A 34 7.82 -10.82 1.16
CA ALA A 34 7.04 -11.29 0.02
C ALA A 34 6.61 -10.09 -0.85
N VAL A 35 6.17 -8.99 -0.22
CA VAL A 35 5.86 -7.73 -0.92
C VAL A 35 7.14 -7.16 -1.57
N CYS A 36 8.24 -7.13 -0.82
CA CYS A 36 9.54 -6.67 -1.31
C CYS A 36 9.99 -7.44 -2.56
N SER A 37 9.89 -8.77 -2.52
CA SER A 37 10.25 -9.64 -3.65
C SER A 37 9.42 -9.34 -4.90
N ARG A 38 8.10 -9.14 -4.75
CA ARG A 38 7.25 -8.73 -5.89
C ARG A 38 7.66 -7.39 -6.47
N ALA A 39 8.04 -6.42 -5.64
CA ALA A 39 8.54 -5.13 -6.10
C ALA A 39 9.87 -5.26 -6.87
N PHE A 40 10.80 -6.09 -6.41
CA PHE A 40 12.04 -6.39 -7.14
C PHE A 40 11.78 -7.07 -8.48
N ILE A 41 10.88 -8.05 -8.55
CA ILE A 41 10.49 -8.68 -9.82
C ILE A 41 9.99 -7.63 -10.82
N LYS A 42 9.19 -6.65 -10.36
CA LYS A 42 8.72 -5.55 -11.21
C LYS A 42 9.89 -4.68 -11.68
N LEU A 43 10.78 -4.25 -10.79
CA LEU A 43 11.98 -3.46 -11.12
C LEU A 43 12.89 -4.16 -12.14
N GLU A 44 13.08 -5.46 -12.02
CA GLU A 44 13.92 -6.25 -12.95
C GLU A 44 13.30 -6.40 -14.35
N CYS A 45 11.99 -6.18 -14.47
CA CYS A 45 11.23 -6.28 -15.71
C CYS A 45 10.88 -4.90 -16.33
N LEU A 46 11.30 -3.78 -15.73
CA LEU A 46 10.97 -2.45 -16.27
C LEU A 46 11.69 -2.18 -17.59
N ASP A 47 10.91 -1.78 -18.60
CA ASP A 47 11.41 -1.48 -19.94
C ASP A 47 12.23 -0.19 -20.01
N SER A 48 12.01 0.74 -19.09
CA SER A 48 12.77 1.99 -18.96
C SER A 48 14.22 1.78 -18.52
N PHE A 49 14.55 0.62 -17.93
CA PHE A 49 15.92 0.30 -17.50
C PHE A 49 16.74 -0.39 -18.58
N THR A 50 18.01 0.02 -18.65
CA THR A 50 19.06 -0.68 -19.40
C THR A 50 19.35 -2.07 -18.82
N ALA A 51 20.03 -2.92 -19.58
CA ALA A 51 20.43 -4.25 -19.12
C ALA A 51 21.30 -4.19 -17.86
N ASP A 52 22.19 -3.19 -17.75
CA ASP A 52 23.07 -3.00 -16.60
C ASP A 52 22.30 -2.59 -15.35
N GLU A 53 21.32 -1.68 -15.48
CA GLU A 53 20.44 -1.27 -14.37
C GLU A 53 19.62 -2.45 -13.86
N ARG A 54 19.02 -3.24 -14.75
CA ARG A 54 18.28 -4.46 -14.37
C ARG A 54 19.18 -5.44 -13.62
N GLU A 55 20.43 -5.58 -14.04
CA GLU A 55 21.41 -6.45 -13.38
C GLU A 55 21.81 -5.94 -11.98
N ILE A 56 21.84 -4.61 -11.76
CA ILE A 56 22.04 -4.03 -10.42
C ILE A 56 20.91 -4.44 -9.48
N TYR A 57 19.65 -4.33 -9.93
CA TYR A 57 18.49 -4.75 -9.12
C TYR A 57 18.49 -6.26 -8.84
N LYS A 58 18.81 -7.10 -9.82
CA LYS A 58 18.97 -8.56 -9.63
C LYS A 58 20.01 -8.89 -8.56
N LYS A 59 21.20 -8.26 -8.64
CA LYS A 59 22.26 -8.45 -7.65
C LYS A 59 21.83 -7.98 -6.25
N LEU A 60 21.09 -6.89 -6.16
CA LEU A 60 20.55 -6.40 -4.90
C LEU A 60 19.50 -7.37 -4.32
N ALA A 61 18.59 -7.87 -5.14
CA ALA A 61 17.59 -8.86 -4.75
C ALA A 61 18.27 -10.13 -4.19
N ILE A 62 19.29 -10.66 -4.88
CA ILE A 62 20.07 -11.82 -4.40
C ILE A 62 20.69 -11.53 -3.02
N LYS A 63 21.32 -10.38 -2.82
CA LYS A 63 21.93 -10.01 -1.53
C LYS A 63 20.92 -9.94 -0.38
N ILE A 64 19.69 -9.52 -0.66
CA ILE A 64 18.61 -9.46 0.33
C ILE A 64 18.06 -10.86 0.58
N PHE A 65 17.63 -11.56 -0.47
CA PHE A 65 16.84 -12.79 -0.34
C PHE A 65 17.66 -14.04 -0.01
N THR A 66 18.98 -14.00 -0.16
CA THR A 66 19.88 -15.01 0.42
C THR A 66 19.93 -14.96 1.95
N LYS A 67 19.66 -13.80 2.54
CA LYS A 67 19.63 -13.61 4.00
C LYS A 67 18.21 -13.68 4.57
N TYR A 68 17.23 -13.19 3.82
CA TYR A 68 15.85 -13.08 4.24
C TYR A 68 14.94 -13.76 3.22
N LEU A 69 14.33 -14.89 3.58
CA LEU A 69 13.39 -15.58 2.69
C LEU A 69 12.26 -14.60 2.25
N PRO A 70 11.81 -14.67 0.98
CA PRO A 70 10.70 -13.85 0.45
C PRO A 70 9.35 -14.32 1.00
N LYS A 71 9.22 -14.25 2.33
CA LYS A 71 8.03 -14.58 3.12
C LYS A 71 7.82 -13.45 4.11
N ASP A 72 6.57 -13.08 4.29
CA ASP A 72 6.20 -12.02 5.22
C ASP A 72 6.38 -12.50 6.66
N THR A 73 7.10 -11.70 7.46
CA THR A 73 7.41 -12.07 8.86
C THR A 73 6.26 -11.73 9.80
N ARG A 74 5.41 -10.76 9.42
CA ARG A 74 4.24 -10.32 10.17
C ARG A 74 2.99 -10.54 9.34
N MET A 75 2.31 -11.65 9.61
CA MET A 75 1.03 -11.99 8.99
C MET A 75 -0.12 -11.50 9.87
N ASN A 76 -0.26 -10.19 10.02
CA ASN A 76 -1.47 -9.65 10.61
C ASN A 76 -2.62 -9.98 9.66
N ARG A 77 -3.53 -10.82 10.13
CA ARG A 77 -4.72 -11.20 9.38
C ARG A 77 -5.92 -10.44 9.89
N VAL A 78 -6.77 -10.07 8.94
CA VAL A 78 -8.02 -9.36 9.15
C VAL A 78 -9.11 -10.04 8.35
N GLU A 79 -10.35 -9.82 8.76
CA GLU A 79 -11.51 -10.37 8.08
C GLU A 79 -11.95 -9.46 6.92
N CYS A 80 -12.17 -10.05 5.74
CA CYS A 80 -12.76 -9.33 4.63
C CYS A 80 -14.20 -8.92 4.95
N SER A 81 -14.54 -7.64 4.78
CA SER A 81 -15.87 -7.10 5.04
C SER A 81 -17.00 -7.66 4.15
N ALA A 82 -16.67 -8.31 3.04
CA ALA A 82 -17.65 -8.84 2.09
C ALA A 82 -17.80 -10.37 2.15
N CYS A 83 -16.69 -11.12 2.18
CA CYS A 83 -16.72 -12.59 2.16
C CYS A 83 -16.24 -13.26 3.44
N TYR A 84 -15.86 -12.48 4.47
CA TYR A 84 -15.39 -12.96 5.77
C TYR A 84 -14.12 -13.84 5.72
N ALA A 85 -13.43 -13.88 4.60
CA ALA A 85 -12.16 -14.59 4.51
C ALA A 85 -11.03 -13.87 5.26
N GLN A 86 -10.09 -14.65 5.78
CA GLN A 86 -8.90 -14.15 6.46
C GLN A 86 -7.85 -13.71 5.42
N ILE A 87 -7.65 -12.40 5.31
CA ILE A 87 -6.73 -11.75 4.36
C ILE A 87 -5.64 -10.98 5.10
N GLU A 88 -4.59 -10.57 4.41
CA GLU A 88 -3.56 -9.70 4.97
C GLU A 88 -4.10 -8.27 5.24
N ASP A 89 -3.62 -7.64 6.31
CA ASP A 89 -4.03 -6.29 6.73
C ASP A 89 -3.65 -5.15 5.77
N TYR A 90 -2.83 -5.47 4.76
CA TYR A 90 -2.40 -4.57 3.69
C TYR A 90 -3.16 -4.76 2.37
N CYS A 91 -4.06 -5.74 2.28
CA CYS A 91 -4.80 -6.00 1.04
C CYS A 91 -5.65 -4.78 0.64
N GLN A 92 -5.50 -4.34 -0.60
CA GLN A 92 -6.34 -3.30 -1.21
C GLN A 92 -7.53 -3.92 -1.95
N VAL A 93 -7.39 -5.18 -2.35
CA VAL A 93 -8.42 -5.99 -2.99
C VAL A 93 -8.38 -7.36 -2.32
N CYS A 94 -9.55 -7.90 -1.98
CA CYS A 94 -9.65 -9.24 -1.45
C CYS A 94 -9.25 -10.26 -2.53
N PRO A 95 -8.28 -11.16 -2.28
CA PRO A 95 -7.85 -12.14 -3.27
C PRO A 95 -8.88 -13.27 -3.52
N LEU A 96 -9.99 -13.29 -2.79
CA LEU A 96 -11.00 -14.36 -2.85
C LEU A 96 -12.33 -13.91 -3.44
N CYS A 97 -12.72 -12.64 -3.26
CA CYS A 97 -14.00 -12.11 -3.75
C CYS A 97 -13.87 -10.79 -4.52
N ASP A 98 -12.65 -10.35 -4.81
CA ASP A 98 -12.32 -9.13 -5.57
C ASP A 98 -12.91 -7.82 -5.00
N THR A 99 -13.38 -7.83 -3.75
CA THR A 99 -13.85 -6.62 -3.07
C THR A 99 -12.69 -5.66 -2.87
N LYS A 100 -12.85 -4.41 -3.35
CA LYS A 100 -11.87 -3.34 -3.16
C LYS A 100 -12.09 -2.62 -1.84
N PHE A 101 -11.02 -2.37 -1.11
CA PHE A 101 -11.04 -1.67 0.17
C PHE A 101 -10.54 -0.24 -0.02
N PRO A 102 -11.37 0.78 0.27
CA PRO A 102 -10.94 2.17 0.18
C PRO A 102 -9.81 2.48 1.17
N THR A 103 -8.91 3.38 0.80
CA THR A 103 -7.81 3.81 1.66
C THR A 103 -8.25 4.87 2.66
N CYS A 104 -7.81 4.74 3.92
CA CYS A 104 -7.92 5.80 4.91
C CYS A 104 -6.91 6.93 4.59
N VAL A 105 -7.38 8.14 4.28
CA VAL A 105 -6.50 9.28 3.96
C VAL A 105 -5.61 9.75 5.11
N VAL A 106 -5.91 9.34 6.35
CA VAL A 106 -5.09 9.68 7.53
C VAL A 106 -3.95 8.69 7.71
N THR A 107 -4.23 7.38 7.57
CA THR A 107 -3.29 6.33 7.97
C THR A 107 -2.68 5.55 6.80
N GLY A 108 -3.26 5.65 5.60
CA GLY A 108 -2.90 4.84 4.45
C GLY A 108 -3.29 3.37 4.56
N ARG A 109 -4.05 2.97 5.59
CA ARG A 109 -4.56 1.59 5.77
C ARG A 109 -5.84 1.36 4.96
N PRO A 110 -6.10 0.13 4.47
CA PRO A 110 -7.41 -0.21 3.90
C PRO A 110 -8.50 -0.08 4.97
N LEU A 111 -9.65 0.45 4.57
CA LEU A 111 -10.86 0.56 5.39
C LEU A 111 -11.66 -0.74 5.25
N LEU A 112 -11.58 -1.56 6.29
CA LEU A 112 -12.29 -2.84 6.40
C LEU A 112 -13.56 -2.72 7.24
N GLU A 113 -13.71 -1.62 7.97
CA GLU A 113 -14.88 -1.33 8.78
C GLU A 113 -16.01 -0.76 7.91
N HIS A 114 -17.25 -1.07 8.29
CA HIS A 114 -18.45 -0.52 7.63
C HIS A 114 -18.67 0.96 7.97
N GLN A 115 -18.13 1.42 9.10
CA GLN A 115 -18.22 2.81 9.53
C GLN A 115 -16.92 3.53 9.16
N PHE A 116 -17.06 4.62 8.40
CA PHE A 116 -15.96 5.48 8.01
C PHE A 116 -16.45 6.90 7.86
N TRP A 117 -15.56 7.85 8.13
CA TRP A 117 -15.81 9.25 7.82
C TRP A 117 -15.61 9.50 6.32
N LEU A 118 -16.48 10.31 5.73
CA LEU A 118 -16.40 10.76 4.34
C LEU A 118 -16.14 12.27 4.32
N CYS A 119 -15.06 12.71 3.67
CA CYS A 119 -14.79 14.12 3.53
C CYS A 119 -15.93 14.82 2.78
N PRO A 120 -16.53 15.90 3.32
CA PRO A 120 -17.61 16.60 2.66
C PRO A 120 -17.17 17.24 1.34
N THR A 121 -15.90 17.64 1.24
CA THR A 121 -15.30 18.30 0.07
C THR A 121 -14.83 17.31 -0.98
N CYS A 122 -13.86 16.44 -0.66
CA CYS A 122 -13.20 15.58 -1.66
C CYS A 122 -13.73 14.14 -1.71
N LYS A 123 -14.72 13.79 -0.88
CA LYS A 123 -15.34 12.45 -0.79
C LYS A 123 -14.35 11.30 -0.53
N HIS A 124 -13.15 11.60 -0.03
CA HIS A 124 -12.22 10.58 0.43
C HIS A 124 -12.54 10.14 1.86
N ARG A 125 -12.13 8.92 2.20
CA ARG A 125 -12.54 8.24 3.43
C ARG A 125 -11.44 8.20 4.47
N ALA A 126 -11.81 8.18 5.75
CA ALA A 126 -10.89 7.97 6.85
C ALA A 126 -11.56 7.15 7.98
N TYR A 127 -10.74 6.51 8.82
CA TYR A 127 -11.22 5.95 10.08
C TYR A 127 -11.73 7.08 10.96
N GLU A 128 -12.93 6.92 11.54
CA GLU A 128 -13.54 7.95 12.38
C GLU A 128 -12.67 8.34 13.57
N GLN A 129 -12.03 7.34 14.19
CA GLN A 129 -11.19 7.55 15.37
C GLN A 129 -9.93 8.38 15.03
N GLU A 130 -9.42 8.24 13.81
CA GLU A 130 -8.21 8.90 13.34
C GLU A 130 -8.51 10.33 12.87
N ILE A 131 -9.61 10.53 12.12
CA ILE A 131 -9.96 11.84 11.57
C ILE A 131 -10.43 12.83 12.64
N LYS A 132 -11.03 12.34 13.75
CA LYS A 132 -11.45 13.16 14.89
C LYS A 132 -10.28 13.87 15.58
N LEU A 133 -9.05 13.39 15.37
CA LEU A 133 -7.82 14.01 15.89
C LEU A 133 -7.35 15.20 15.06
N LEU A 134 -7.97 15.44 13.90
CA LEU A 134 -7.57 16.47 12.94
C LEU A 134 -8.66 17.53 12.77
N LYS A 135 -8.24 18.74 12.41
CA LYS A 135 -9.15 19.86 12.10
C LYS A 135 -9.46 19.98 10.60
N PHE A 136 -8.56 19.48 9.76
CA PHE A 136 -8.63 19.58 8.30
C PHE A 136 -8.40 18.21 7.67
N CYS A 137 -9.05 17.97 6.53
CA CYS A 137 -8.82 16.78 5.73
C CYS A 137 -7.34 16.71 5.29
N PRO A 138 -6.60 15.61 5.55
CA PRO A 138 -5.20 15.50 5.15
C PRO A 138 -4.95 15.60 3.65
N LEU A 139 -5.98 15.38 2.84
CA LEU A 139 -5.85 15.35 1.39
C LEU A 139 -6.19 16.70 0.74
N CYS A 140 -7.39 17.23 1.00
CA CYS A 140 -7.84 18.48 0.36
C CYS A 140 -7.76 19.71 1.26
N HIS A 141 -7.34 19.55 2.53
CA HIS A 141 -7.29 20.59 3.55
C HIS A 141 -8.63 21.27 3.86
N GLY A 142 -9.75 20.71 3.39
CA GLY A 142 -11.09 21.17 3.74
C GLY A 142 -11.38 21.00 5.24
N ASN A 143 -12.11 21.95 5.82
CA ASN A 143 -12.45 21.93 7.25
C ASN A 143 -13.40 20.77 7.57
N ILE A 144 -13.05 19.99 8.60
CA ILE A 144 -13.84 18.83 9.05
C ILE A 144 -15.08 19.27 9.85
N SER A 145 -15.02 20.41 10.53
CA SER A 145 -16.09 20.92 11.42
C SER A 145 -17.38 21.37 10.71
N ASN A 146 -17.45 21.30 9.38
CA ASN A 146 -18.68 21.58 8.61
C ASN A 146 -19.56 20.32 8.41
N SER A 147 -19.53 19.35 9.34
CA SER A 147 -20.32 18.11 9.25
C SER A 147 -21.25 17.87 10.45
N GLU A 148 -21.66 18.95 11.12
CA GLU A 148 -22.82 18.98 12.04
C GLU A 148 -24.07 19.51 11.34
#